data_AF-J3P296-F1
#
_entry.id   AF-J3P296-F1
#
_cell.length_a   1.000
_cell.length_b   1.000
_cell.length_c   1.000
_cell.angle_alpha   90.00
_cell.angle_beta   90.00
_cell.angle_gamma   90.00
#
_symmetry.space_group_name_H-M   'P 1'
#
loop_
_entity.id
_entity.type
_entity.pdbx_description
1 polymer ?
#
loop_
_entity_poly.entity_id
_entity_poly.type
_entity_poly.pdbx_seq_one_letter_code
_entity_poly.pdbx_strand_id
1 'polypeptide(L)'
;MAISAVLLGLTPTILQSLACSTLDLAFLSLRRPVLALMLAVGSPIVSPTRAMAFQRGVEEVVAKGAAAAAAPPNAPHHHPRPLPRGWWLVALAQYAAAGGCVANMANLSYELGVHAMTVISPRFTHQVALWGALVALVHVGASVGLRLRVRVEGRAPPDRDAGLPRALAALPGWMRDEVVPSAYNSTMSFSNLHDGLWFSLLSWAASAANVAITLYSTVVLSGLLFFSIRDSLTIVARYMVSVIVCRAVFALERIGAQALIQPSSAICSIPTSTSRGGGTIVVVSYTQPSSYRTKLASRHQDTRQQAPPLLLLAAALPIKNMIAGLIKAAEVGAGAG
;
A
#
# COMPACT_ATOMS: atom_id res chain seq x y z
N MET A 1 -9.21 -31.39 -16.07
CA MET A 1 -7.81 -30.91 -16.15
C MET A 1 -7.68 -29.60 -16.93
N ALA A 2 -8.23 -29.49 -18.16
CA ALA A 2 -8.16 -28.25 -18.95
C ALA A 2 -8.69 -27.01 -18.20
N ILE A 3 -9.82 -27.14 -17.50
CA ILE A 3 -10.40 -26.05 -16.69
C ILE A 3 -9.44 -25.58 -15.58
N SER A 4 -8.76 -26.51 -14.88
CA SER A 4 -7.78 -26.16 -13.84
C SER A 4 -6.63 -25.33 -14.40
N ALA A 5 -6.10 -25.70 -15.57
CA ALA A 5 -5.02 -24.95 -16.23
C ALA A 5 -5.48 -23.55 -16.66
N VAL A 6 -6.71 -23.41 -17.15
CA VAL A 6 -7.31 -22.10 -17.46
C VAL A 6 -7.47 -21.26 -16.20
N LEU A 7 -7.98 -21.83 -15.10
CA LEU A 7 -8.12 -21.13 -13.82
C LEU A 7 -6.77 -20.64 -13.27
N LEU A 8 -5.76 -21.51 -13.28
CA LEU A 8 -4.40 -21.14 -12.87
C LEU A 8 -3.78 -20.09 -13.80
N GLY A 9 -4.00 -20.19 -15.12
CA GLY A 9 -3.57 -19.20 -16.10
C GLY A 9 -4.25 -17.83 -15.95
N LEU A 10 -5.49 -17.78 -15.47
CA LEU A 10 -6.22 -16.54 -15.17
C LEU A 10 -5.88 -15.98 -13.77
N THR A 11 -5.22 -16.75 -12.92
CA THR A 11 -4.90 -16.33 -11.55
C THR A 11 -4.09 -15.03 -11.51
N PRO A 12 -3.06 -14.83 -12.37
CA PRO A 12 -2.33 -13.57 -12.41
C PRO A 12 -3.23 -12.34 -12.64
N THR A 13 -4.14 -12.40 -13.59
CA THR A 13 -5.01 -11.25 -13.90
C THR A 13 -6.02 -10.98 -12.78
N ILE A 14 -6.55 -12.04 -12.15
CA ILE A 14 -7.42 -11.90 -10.98
C ILE A 14 -6.66 -11.25 -9.82
N LEU A 15 -5.48 -11.76 -9.46
CA LEU A 15 -4.67 -11.22 -8.38
C LEU A 15 -4.26 -9.77 -8.68
N GLN A 16 -3.99 -9.44 -9.95
CA GLN A 16 -3.57 -8.10 -10.37
C GLN A 16 -4.65 -7.04 -10.13
N SER A 17 -5.93 -7.42 -10.24
CA SER A 17 -7.05 -6.54 -9.90
C SER A 17 -7.16 -6.25 -8.39
N LEU A 18 -6.66 -7.16 -7.56
CA LEU A 18 -6.69 -7.04 -6.11
C LEU A 18 -5.40 -6.49 -5.51
N ALA A 19 -4.28 -6.58 -6.21
CA ALA A 19 -2.97 -6.18 -5.73
C ALA A 19 -2.85 -4.67 -5.45
N CYS A 20 -1.92 -4.31 -4.56
CA CYS A 20 -1.48 -2.94 -4.39
C CYS A 20 -0.71 -2.46 -5.63
N SER A 21 -0.73 -1.15 -5.89
CA SER A 21 0.09 -0.58 -6.96
C SER A 21 1.57 -0.60 -6.56
N THR A 22 2.48 -0.68 -7.54
CA THR A 22 3.92 -0.60 -7.26
C THR A 22 4.29 0.72 -6.60
N LEU A 23 3.64 1.80 -7.02
CA LEU A 23 3.82 3.15 -6.49
C LEU A 23 3.43 3.25 -5.01
N ASP A 24 2.30 2.67 -4.65
CA ASP A 24 1.79 2.62 -3.28
C ASP A 24 2.82 1.97 -2.33
N LEU A 25 3.33 0.80 -2.71
CA LEU A 25 4.35 0.09 -1.93
C LEU A 25 5.70 0.83 -1.92
N ALA A 26 6.07 1.49 -3.03
CA ALA A 26 7.27 2.32 -3.07
C ALA A 26 7.16 3.49 -2.08
N PHE A 27 6.00 4.16 -1.98
CA PHE A 27 5.78 5.21 -0.97
C PHE A 27 5.83 4.69 0.45
N LEU A 28 5.22 3.52 0.71
CA LEU A 28 5.32 2.90 2.02
C LEU A 28 6.78 2.59 2.37
N SER A 29 7.59 2.18 1.39
CA SER A 29 9.01 1.88 1.58
C SER A 29 9.84 3.08 2.04
N LEU A 30 9.39 4.32 1.82
CA LEU A 30 10.07 5.52 2.32
C LEU A 30 10.00 5.62 3.85
N ARG A 31 8.95 5.06 4.46
CA ARG A 31 8.74 5.06 5.91
C ARG A 31 9.11 3.73 6.55
N ARG A 32 8.55 2.65 6.01
CA ARG A 32 8.58 1.29 6.56
C ARG A 32 9.07 0.30 5.50
N PRO A 33 10.35 0.36 5.10
CA PRO A 33 10.91 -0.50 4.06
C PRO A 33 10.74 -1.99 4.32
N VAL A 34 10.90 -2.45 5.56
CA VAL A 34 10.84 -3.88 5.87
C VAL A 34 9.40 -4.37 5.72
N LEU A 35 8.43 -3.64 6.26
CA LEU A 35 7.02 -3.98 6.06
C LEU A 35 6.64 -3.94 4.57
N ALA A 36 7.06 -2.90 3.84
CA ALA A 36 6.79 -2.79 2.40
C ALA A 36 7.38 -3.97 1.62
N LEU A 37 8.59 -4.43 1.97
CA LEU A 37 9.22 -5.60 1.37
C LEU A 37 8.44 -6.88 1.70
N MET A 38 8.02 -7.09 2.95
CA MET A 38 7.22 -8.25 3.32
C MET A 38 5.87 -8.27 2.58
N LEU A 39 5.22 -7.12 2.42
CA LEU A 39 3.98 -7.01 1.65
C LEU A 39 4.21 -7.29 0.16
N ALA A 40 5.32 -6.83 -0.41
CA ALA A 40 5.71 -7.11 -1.79
C ALA A 40 6.00 -8.60 -2.02
N VAL A 41 6.69 -9.26 -1.09
CA VAL A 41 6.99 -10.71 -1.17
C VAL A 41 5.72 -11.54 -0.91
N GLY A 42 4.86 -11.11 0.02
CA GLY A 42 3.62 -11.80 0.36
C GLY A 42 2.49 -11.60 -0.65
N SER A 43 2.59 -10.61 -1.55
CA SER A 43 1.65 -10.35 -2.64
C SER A 43 2.30 -10.76 -3.96
N PRO A 44 1.99 -11.95 -4.51
CA PRO A 44 2.69 -12.51 -5.68
C PRO A 44 2.43 -11.78 -7.00
N ILE A 45 1.77 -10.62 -6.97
CA ILE A 45 1.54 -9.83 -8.16
C ILE A 45 1.38 -8.36 -7.83
N VAL A 46 1.52 -7.55 -8.88
CA VAL A 46 1.48 -6.09 -8.79
C VAL A 46 0.48 -5.53 -9.76
N SER A 47 -0.31 -4.55 -9.31
CA SER A 47 -1.14 -3.77 -10.22
C SER A 47 -0.24 -2.91 -11.12
N PRO A 48 -0.34 -3.03 -12.45
CA PRO A 48 0.56 -2.38 -13.37
C PRO A 48 0.27 -0.88 -13.32
N THR A 49 1.28 -0.11 -12.93
CA THR A 49 1.20 1.35 -12.97
C THR A 49 1.91 1.81 -14.22
N ARG A 50 1.20 2.49 -15.12
CA ARG A 50 1.82 3.10 -16.31
C ARG A 50 2.93 4.03 -15.87
N ALA A 51 4.08 4.02 -16.55
CA ALA A 51 5.23 4.87 -16.19
C ALA A 51 4.84 6.35 -15.99
N MET A 52 4.03 6.91 -16.89
CA MET A 52 3.52 8.29 -16.77
C MET A 52 2.61 8.49 -15.54
N ALA A 53 1.81 7.49 -15.17
CA ALA A 53 0.99 7.55 -13.95
C ALA A 53 1.85 7.45 -12.69
N PHE A 54 2.96 6.69 -12.75
CA PHE A 54 3.95 6.64 -11.69
C PHE A 54 4.64 7.99 -11.51
N GLN A 55 5.11 8.61 -12.59
CA GLN A 55 5.74 9.93 -12.57
C GLN A 55 4.81 11.01 -11.99
N ARG A 56 3.57 11.09 -12.50
CA ARG A 56 2.55 12.03 -12.03
C ARG A 56 2.16 11.79 -10.57
N GLY A 57 2.03 10.53 -10.15
CA GLY A 57 1.71 10.20 -8.75
C GLY A 57 2.81 10.66 -7.80
N VAL A 58 4.08 10.55 -8.21
CA VAL A 58 5.21 11.09 -7.45
C VAL A 58 5.18 12.61 -7.41
N GLU A 59 4.97 13.28 -8.55
CA GLU A 59 4.85 14.74 -8.62
C GLU A 59 3.72 15.28 -7.75
N GLU A 60 2.55 14.63 -7.75
CA GLU A 60 1.41 15.04 -6.93
C GLU A 60 1.72 14.96 -5.43
N VAL A 61 2.35 13.87 -4.99
CA VAL A 61 2.72 13.70 -3.57
C VAL A 61 3.80 14.70 -3.16
N VAL A 62 4.79 14.96 -4.02
CA VAL A 62 5.83 15.95 -3.76
C VAL A 62 5.26 17.37 -3.75
N ALA A 63 4.38 17.72 -4.69
CA ALA A 63 3.70 19.02 -4.74
C ALA A 63 2.86 19.26 -3.47
N LYS A 64 2.14 18.23 -2.99
CA LYS A 64 1.41 18.30 -1.71
C LYS A 64 2.35 18.49 -0.51
N GLY A 65 3.49 17.81 -0.51
CA GLY A 65 4.52 17.97 0.52
C GLY A 65 5.12 19.37 0.54
N ALA A 66 5.42 19.94 -0.64
CA ALA A 66 5.95 21.29 -0.78
C ALA A 66 4.93 22.36 -0.37
N ALA A 67 3.66 22.20 -0.75
CA ALA A 67 2.58 23.11 -0.32
C ALA A 67 2.37 23.08 1.21
N ALA A 68 2.51 21.92 1.85
CA ALA A 68 2.45 21.80 3.30
C ALA A 68 3.65 22.49 3.99
N ALA A 69 4.85 22.44 3.39
CA ALA A 69 6.05 23.10 3.91
C ALA A 69 6.02 24.63 3.72
N ALA A 70 5.35 25.14 2.69
CA ALA A 70 5.20 26.57 2.42
C ALA A 70 4.07 27.24 3.23
N ALA A 71 3.35 26.49 4.06
CA ALA A 71 2.33 27.05 4.94
C ALA A 71 2.95 28.05 5.93
N PRO A 72 2.23 29.14 6.30
CA PRO A 72 2.78 30.18 7.17
C PRO A 72 3.25 29.61 8.52
N PRO A 73 4.26 30.22 9.17
CA PRO A 73 4.87 29.71 10.41
C PRO A 73 3.88 29.55 11.58
N ASN A 74 2.71 30.20 11.51
CA ASN A 74 1.64 30.12 12.50
C ASN A 74 0.57 29.09 12.14
N ALA A 75 0.70 28.36 11.04
CA ALA A 75 -0.19 27.25 10.72
C ALA A 75 -0.01 26.18 11.81
N PRO A 76 -1.10 25.66 12.41
CA PRO A 76 -1.01 24.70 13.49
C PRO A 76 -0.24 23.49 13.00
N HIS A 77 1.02 23.37 13.45
CA HIS A 77 1.85 22.22 13.16
C HIS A 77 1.10 21.01 13.70
N HIS A 78 0.82 20.04 12.83
CA HIS A 78 0.18 18.81 13.27
C HIS A 78 1.18 18.06 14.14
N HIS A 79 1.04 18.26 15.45
CA HIS A 79 1.79 17.52 16.44
C HIS A 79 1.46 16.03 16.28
N PRO A 80 2.47 15.15 16.29
CA PRO A 80 2.25 13.71 16.25
C PRO A 80 1.28 13.34 17.38
N ARG A 81 0.24 12.58 17.04
CA ARG A 81 -0.72 12.14 18.06
C ARG A 81 0.03 11.32 19.12
N PRO A 82 -0.28 11.52 20.41
CA PRO A 82 0.34 10.72 21.45
C PRO A 82 0.09 9.23 21.18
N LEU A 83 1.14 8.43 21.37
CA LEU A 83 1.09 7.00 21.12
C LEU A 83 0.12 6.33 22.13
N PRO A 84 -0.97 5.69 21.67
CA PRO A 84 -1.86 4.98 22.58
C PRO A 84 -1.16 3.75 23.16
N ARG A 85 -1.46 3.36 24.39
CA ARG A 85 -0.80 2.24 25.11
C ARG A 85 -0.81 0.88 24.37
N GLY A 86 -1.61 0.72 23.31
CA GLY A 86 -1.68 -0.48 22.46
C GLY A 86 -1.10 -0.34 21.05
N TRP A 87 -0.34 0.71 20.74
CA TRP A 87 0.20 0.91 19.37
C TRP A 87 1.08 -0.26 18.88
N TRP A 88 1.84 -0.88 19.80
CA TRP A 88 2.73 -2.00 19.49
C TRP A 88 1.97 -3.26 19.09
N LEU A 89 0.75 -3.46 19.59
CA LEU A 89 -0.13 -4.57 19.18
C LEU A 89 -0.53 -4.42 17.72
N VAL A 90 -0.79 -3.19 17.27
CA VAL A 90 -1.11 -2.91 15.86
C VAL A 90 0.10 -3.20 14.98
N ALA A 91 1.29 -2.74 15.36
CA ALA A 91 2.52 -3.03 14.64
C ALA A 91 2.80 -4.54 14.56
N LEU A 92 2.69 -5.24 15.70
CA LEU A 92 2.87 -6.69 15.78
C LEU A 92 1.87 -7.44 14.90
N ALA A 93 0.59 -7.04 14.93
CA ALA A 93 -0.44 -7.66 14.10
C ALA A 93 -0.18 -7.46 12.60
N GLN A 94 0.29 -6.29 12.18
CA GLN A 94 0.66 -6.03 10.77
C GLN A 94 1.82 -6.90 10.32
N TYR A 95 2.86 -7.02 11.15
CA TYR A 95 4.02 -7.86 10.86
C TYR A 95 3.70 -9.35 10.86
N ALA A 96 2.88 -9.82 11.81
CA ALA A 96 2.40 -11.18 11.84
C ALA A 96 1.56 -11.51 10.60
N ALA A 97 0.67 -10.60 10.19
CA ALA A 97 -0.14 -10.76 8.98
C ALA A 97 0.74 -10.79 7.72
N ALA A 98 1.66 -9.85 7.56
CA ALA A 98 2.57 -9.81 6.42
C ALA A 98 3.50 -11.04 6.38
N GLY A 99 4.03 -11.45 7.53
CA GLY A 99 4.84 -12.68 7.68
C GLY A 99 4.05 -13.93 7.34
N GLY A 100 2.78 -14.01 7.76
CA GLY A 100 1.86 -15.09 7.38
C GLY A 100 1.65 -15.15 5.86
N CYS A 101 1.47 -14.00 5.19
CA CYS A 101 1.36 -13.95 3.74
C CYS A 101 2.64 -14.43 3.03
N VAL A 102 3.82 -14.02 3.52
CA VAL A 102 5.13 -14.47 3.00
C VAL A 102 5.32 -15.98 3.19
N ALA A 103 5.01 -16.50 4.38
CA ALA A 103 5.08 -17.93 4.67
C ALA A 103 4.12 -18.72 3.78
N ASN A 104 2.89 -18.25 3.59
CA ASN A 104 1.92 -18.86 2.69
C ASN A 104 2.41 -18.85 1.23
N MET A 105 3.01 -17.74 0.77
CA MET A 105 3.59 -17.62 -0.57
C MET A 105 4.74 -18.61 -0.77
N ALA A 106 5.65 -18.70 0.19
CA ALA A 106 6.77 -19.64 0.15
C ALA A 106 6.28 -21.10 0.17
N ASN A 107 5.31 -21.42 1.02
CA ASN A 107 4.72 -22.76 1.11
C ASN A 107 4.00 -23.14 -0.19
N LEU A 108 3.21 -22.25 -0.77
CA LEU A 108 2.55 -22.49 -2.07
C LEU A 108 3.57 -22.67 -3.20
N SER A 109 4.63 -21.86 -3.21
CA SER A 109 5.70 -21.99 -4.20
C SER A 109 6.42 -23.34 -4.08
N TYR A 110 6.61 -23.82 -2.84
CA TYR A 110 7.19 -25.13 -2.56
C TYR A 110 6.25 -26.27 -2.98
N GLU A 111 4.99 -26.24 -2.54
CA GLU A 111 3.97 -27.25 -2.89
C GLU A 111 3.80 -27.36 -4.42
N LEU A 112 3.70 -26.22 -5.11
CA LEU A 112 3.59 -26.20 -6.57
C LEU A 112 4.89 -26.67 -7.23
N GLY A 113 6.06 -26.33 -6.71
CA GLY A 113 7.33 -26.75 -7.29
C GLY A 113 7.60 -28.25 -7.15
N VAL A 114 7.16 -28.87 -6.05
CA VAL A 114 7.39 -30.29 -5.75
C VAL A 114 6.30 -31.19 -6.33
N HIS A 115 5.04 -30.76 -6.30
CA HIS A 115 3.91 -31.59 -6.69
C HIS A 115 3.39 -31.35 -8.11
N ALA A 116 3.74 -30.23 -8.75
CA ALA A 116 3.34 -29.97 -10.12
C ALA A 116 4.35 -30.48 -11.14
N MET A 117 3.84 -31.04 -12.24
CA MET A 117 4.62 -31.21 -13.45
C MET A 117 4.38 -30.01 -14.37
N THR A 118 5.44 -29.34 -14.79
CA THR A 118 5.37 -28.23 -15.76
C THR A 118 5.61 -28.75 -17.18
N VAL A 119 4.77 -28.35 -18.13
CA VAL A 119 4.96 -28.73 -19.56
C VAL A 119 6.16 -28.02 -20.18
N ILE A 120 6.40 -26.78 -19.77
CA ILE A 120 7.35 -25.88 -20.42
C ILE A 120 8.79 -26.32 -20.18
N SER A 121 9.09 -26.82 -18.98
CA SER A 121 10.38 -27.43 -18.71
C SER A 121 10.33 -28.30 -17.46
N PRO A 122 10.21 -29.63 -17.62
CA PRO A 122 10.16 -30.57 -16.50
C PRO A 122 11.39 -30.52 -15.59
N ARG A 123 12.51 -29.93 -16.07
CA ARG A 123 13.76 -29.79 -15.31
C ARG A 123 13.78 -28.58 -14.37
N PHE A 124 12.92 -27.59 -14.57
CA PHE A 124 12.89 -26.37 -13.75
C PHE A 124 11.69 -26.37 -12.80
N THR A 125 11.81 -27.06 -11.66
CA THR A 125 10.80 -27.09 -10.58
C THR A 125 10.68 -25.76 -9.84
N HIS A 126 11.67 -24.88 -9.95
CA HIS A 126 11.71 -23.60 -9.24
C HIS A 126 11.05 -22.43 -9.98
N GLN A 127 10.29 -22.67 -11.06
CA GLN A 127 9.67 -21.59 -11.86
C GLN A 127 8.69 -20.72 -11.05
N VAL A 128 7.88 -21.34 -10.18
CA VAL A 128 6.93 -20.60 -9.33
C VAL A 128 7.66 -19.76 -8.28
N ALA A 129 8.70 -20.31 -7.67
CA ALA A 129 9.55 -19.56 -6.72
C ALA A 129 10.29 -18.41 -7.43
N LEU A 130 10.78 -18.63 -8.65
CA LEU A 130 11.42 -17.62 -9.48
C LEU A 130 10.45 -16.48 -9.81
N TRP A 131 9.20 -16.79 -10.14
CA TRP A 131 8.15 -15.78 -10.32
C TRP A 131 7.99 -14.90 -9.07
N GLY A 132 7.84 -15.50 -7.89
CA GLY A 132 7.76 -14.74 -6.63
C GLY A 132 8.98 -13.86 -6.37
N ALA A 133 10.19 -14.38 -6.63
CA ALA A 133 11.42 -13.64 -6.50
C ALA A 133 11.50 -12.45 -7.48
N LEU A 134 11.09 -12.64 -8.74
CA LEU A 134 11.06 -11.57 -9.74
C LEU A 134 10.10 -10.44 -9.35
N VAL A 135 8.92 -10.78 -8.81
CA VAL A 135 7.95 -9.79 -8.28
C VAL A 135 8.59 -8.96 -7.17
N ALA A 136 9.25 -9.61 -6.21
CA ALA A 136 9.94 -8.93 -5.12
C ALA A 136 11.05 -7.99 -5.64
N LEU A 137 11.83 -8.43 -6.63
CA LEU A 137 12.88 -7.61 -7.25
C LEU A 137 12.33 -6.36 -7.93
N VAL A 138 11.20 -6.44 -8.62
CA VAL A 138 10.57 -5.25 -9.23
C VAL A 138 10.14 -4.25 -8.16
N HIS A 139 9.60 -4.71 -7.04
CA HIS A 139 9.25 -3.84 -5.93
C HIS A 139 10.46 -3.18 -5.27
N VAL A 140 11.54 -3.94 -5.06
CA VAL A 140 12.80 -3.39 -4.56
C VAL A 140 13.34 -2.35 -5.53
N GLY A 141 13.37 -2.65 -6.82
CA GLY A 141 13.81 -1.72 -7.87
C GLY A 141 13.00 -0.43 -7.89
N ALA A 142 11.66 -0.52 -7.85
CA ALA A 142 10.79 0.65 -7.79
C ALA A 142 10.98 1.48 -6.51
N SER A 143 11.17 0.81 -5.37
CA SER A 143 11.42 1.45 -4.08
C SER A 143 12.77 2.19 -4.06
N VAL A 144 13.82 1.57 -4.61
CA VAL A 144 15.13 2.19 -4.78
C VAL A 144 15.03 3.38 -5.72
N GLY A 145 14.35 3.26 -6.86
CA GLY A 145 14.13 4.38 -7.78
C GLY A 145 13.44 5.57 -7.13
N LEU A 146 12.43 5.31 -6.30
CA LEU A 146 11.75 6.38 -5.57
C LEU A 146 12.67 7.05 -4.55
N ARG A 147 13.48 6.27 -3.82
CA ARG A 147 14.46 6.80 -2.85
C ARG A 147 15.56 7.64 -3.51
N LEU A 148 15.91 7.34 -4.77
CA LEU A 148 16.86 8.13 -5.54
C LEU A 148 16.27 9.49 -5.99
N ARG A 149 14.94 9.58 -6.17
CA ARG A 149 14.26 10.84 -6.58
C ARG A 149 13.82 11.70 -5.39
N VAL A 150 13.46 11.08 -4.28
CA VAL A 150 12.84 11.79 -3.16
C VAL A 150 13.86 11.97 -2.05
N ARG A 151 14.25 13.23 -1.80
CA ARG A 151 14.96 13.56 -0.58
C ARG A 151 13.93 13.85 0.52
N VAL A 152 14.04 13.11 1.61
CA VAL A 152 13.21 13.35 2.80
C VAL A 152 13.90 14.46 3.59
N GLU A 153 13.35 15.67 3.51
CA GLU A 153 13.81 16.82 4.29
C GLU A 153 12.96 16.94 5.56
N GLY A 154 13.51 17.55 6.61
CA GLY A 154 12.71 17.92 7.79
C GLY A 154 12.10 16.77 8.58
N ARG A 155 12.90 15.77 8.99
CA ARG A 155 12.48 14.89 10.09
C ARG A 155 12.49 15.75 11.36
N ALA A 156 11.32 16.21 11.79
CA ALA A 156 11.20 16.93 13.06
C ALA A 156 11.82 16.06 14.16
N PRO A 157 12.75 16.59 14.98
CA PRO A 157 13.29 15.82 16.08
C PRO A 157 12.11 15.35 16.93
N PRO A 158 12.13 14.07 17.35
CA PRO A 158 11.01 13.50 18.05
C PRO A 158 10.74 14.32 19.31
N ASP A 159 9.49 14.72 19.45
CA ASP A 159 9.05 15.39 20.66
C ASP A 159 9.39 14.49 21.86
N ARG A 160 10.19 15.00 22.80
CA ARG A 160 10.66 14.22 23.96
C ARG A 160 9.48 13.70 24.81
N ASP A 161 8.32 14.31 24.64
CA ASP A 161 7.09 14.03 25.37
C ASP A 161 6.14 13.06 24.67
N ALA A 162 6.52 12.49 23.52
CA ALA A 162 5.65 11.58 22.73
C ALA A 162 5.32 10.23 23.41
N GLY A 163 5.75 10.02 24.66
CA GLY A 163 5.46 8.81 25.42
C GLY A 163 6.15 7.55 24.88
N LEU A 164 7.22 7.71 24.08
CA LEU A 164 8.00 6.55 23.64
C LEU A 164 8.81 5.97 24.79
N PRO A 165 8.89 4.63 24.88
CA PRO A 165 9.83 3.99 25.79
C PRO A 165 11.26 4.41 25.41
N ARG A 166 12.07 4.70 26.44
CA ARG A 166 13.45 5.21 26.31
C ARG A 166 14.33 4.36 25.39
N ALA A 167 14.09 3.05 25.36
CA ALA A 167 14.78 2.11 24.47
C ALA A 167 14.53 2.40 22.97
N LEU A 168 13.29 2.72 22.57
CA LEU A 168 12.97 3.06 21.18
C LEU A 168 13.48 4.46 20.80
N ALA A 169 13.55 5.38 21.76
CA ALA A 169 14.11 6.71 21.55
C ALA A 169 15.63 6.67 21.26
N ALA A 170 16.33 5.61 21.70
CA ALA A 170 17.76 5.41 21.44
C ALA A 170 18.05 4.77 20.07
N LEU A 171 17.04 4.22 19.39
CA LEU A 171 17.22 3.60 18.08
C LEU A 171 17.48 4.66 16.99
N PRO A 172 18.23 4.30 15.93
CA PRO A 172 18.30 5.12 14.71
C PRO A 172 16.90 5.43 14.20
N GLY A 173 16.66 6.67 13.74
CA GLY A 173 15.34 7.12 13.31
C GLY A 173 14.67 6.21 12.26
N TRP A 174 15.45 5.56 11.39
CA TRP A 174 14.91 4.62 10.40
C TRP A 174 14.36 3.32 11.01
N MET A 175 14.99 2.79 12.07
CA MET A 175 14.48 1.60 12.77
C MET A 175 13.25 1.94 13.59
N ARG A 176 13.26 3.11 14.23
CA ARG A 176 12.11 3.59 15.00
C ARG A 176 10.87 3.72 14.13
N ASP A 177 11.02 4.35 12.95
CA ASP A 177 9.91 4.58 12.04
C ASP A 177 9.36 3.29 11.42
N GLU A 178 10.18 2.23 11.38
CA GLU A 178 9.76 0.89 10.97
C GLU A 178 8.82 0.22 11.99
N VAL A 179 9.09 0.41 13.28
CA VAL A 179 8.32 -0.20 14.37
C VAL A 179 7.05 0.59 14.64
N VAL A 180 7.10 1.92 14.56
CA VAL A 180 5.95 2.79 14.81
C VAL A 180 5.04 2.84 13.58
N PRO A 181 3.74 2.51 13.71
CA PRO A 181 2.79 2.59 12.59
C PRO A 181 2.71 3.99 11.98
N SER A 182 2.47 4.08 10.67
CA SER A 182 2.50 5.36 9.94
C SER A 182 1.56 6.42 10.47
N ALA A 183 0.48 6.03 11.18
CA ALA A 183 -0.47 6.94 11.81
C ALA A 183 0.11 7.77 12.97
N TYR A 184 1.21 7.32 13.56
CA TYR A 184 1.86 7.95 14.72
C TYR A 184 3.26 8.48 14.39
N ASN A 185 3.72 8.29 13.16
CA ASN A 185 5.00 8.83 12.71
C ASN A 185 4.92 10.35 12.48
N SER A 186 6.07 11.01 12.51
CA SER A 186 6.17 12.43 12.22
C SER A 186 5.82 12.72 10.75
N THR A 187 5.30 13.92 10.50
CA THR A 187 5.11 14.43 9.14
C THR A 187 6.43 14.37 8.38
N MET A 188 6.38 13.91 7.13
CA MET A 188 7.54 13.91 6.22
C MET A 188 7.28 14.97 5.15
N SER A 189 8.19 15.92 5.01
CA SER A 189 8.24 16.76 3.81
C SER A 189 9.16 16.10 2.78
N PHE A 190 8.75 16.22 1.53
CA PHE A 190 9.50 15.69 0.39
C PHE A 190 10.00 16.89 -0.39
N SER A 191 11.32 17.00 -0.57
CA SER A 191 11.87 17.88 -1.59
C SER A 191 12.11 17.05 -2.84
N ASN A 192 11.71 17.61 -3.99
CA ASN A 192 11.94 16.95 -5.27
C ASN A 192 13.43 17.07 -5.60
N LEU A 193 14.13 15.95 -5.78
CA LEU A 193 15.39 15.98 -6.52
C LEU A 193 15.05 16.04 -8.01
N HIS A 194 15.89 16.75 -8.76
CA HIS A 194 15.72 16.98 -10.20
C HIS A 194 15.38 15.70 -10.98
N ASP A 195 14.59 15.83 -12.05
CA ASP A 195 14.20 14.73 -12.92
C ASP A 195 15.42 14.11 -13.61
N GLY A 196 16.03 13.12 -12.95
CA GLY A 196 17.16 12.38 -13.49
C GLY A 196 16.70 11.41 -14.58
N LEU A 197 17.49 11.30 -15.65
CA LEU A 197 17.32 10.28 -16.70
C LEU A 197 17.17 8.86 -16.11
N TRP A 198 17.90 8.57 -15.02
CA TRP A 198 17.81 7.31 -14.29
C TRP A 198 16.42 7.03 -13.73
N PHE A 199 15.73 8.03 -13.19
CA PHE A 199 14.38 7.84 -12.66
C PHE A 199 13.37 7.53 -13.77
N SER A 200 13.47 8.25 -14.89
CA SER A 200 12.65 7.97 -16.07
C SER A 200 12.88 6.54 -16.55
N LEU A 201 14.15 6.15 -16.74
CA LEU A 201 14.51 4.79 -17.16
C LEU A 201 14.00 3.73 -16.19
N LEU A 202 14.14 3.92 -14.88
CA LEU A 202 13.66 2.97 -13.88
C LEU A 202 12.13 2.86 -13.86
N SER A 203 11.40 3.96 -14.06
CA SER A 203 9.93 3.94 -14.14
C SER A 203 9.42 3.19 -15.37
N TRP A 204 10.09 3.35 -16.52
CA TRP A 204 9.83 2.59 -17.74
C TRP A 204 10.17 1.11 -17.55
N ALA A 205 11.34 0.81 -16.97
CA ALA A 205 11.76 -0.54 -16.68
C ALA A 205 10.79 -1.26 -15.72
N ALA A 206 10.35 -0.60 -14.64
CA ALA A 206 9.37 -1.16 -13.72
C ALA A 206 8.01 -1.42 -14.40
N SER A 207 7.56 -0.50 -15.27
CA SER A 207 6.32 -0.68 -16.05
C SER A 207 6.43 -1.88 -17.00
N ALA A 208 7.55 -2.01 -17.73
CA ALA A 208 7.79 -3.12 -18.65
C ALA A 208 7.94 -4.45 -17.90
N ALA A 209 8.66 -4.45 -16.78
CA ALA A 209 8.87 -5.62 -15.94
C ALA A 209 7.56 -6.15 -15.35
N ASN A 210 6.64 -5.28 -14.92
CA ASN A 210 5.31 -5.70 -14.46
C ASN A 210 4.53 -6.46 -15.54
N VAL A 211 4.57 -5.99 -16.79
CA VAL A 211 3.92 -6.66 -17.93
C VAL A 211 4.60 -8.02 -18.20
N ALA A 212 5.93 -8.03 -18.27
CA ALA A 212 6.71 -9.25 -18.52
C ALA A 212 6.49 -10.31 -17.43
N ILE A 213 6.48 -9.91 -16.14
CA ILE A 213 6.22 -10.80 -15.01
C ILE A 213 4.78 -11.32 -15.05
N THR A 214 3.80 -10.49 -15.41
CA THR A 214 2.41 -10.93 -15.54
C THR A 214 2.31 -12.02 -16.62
N LEU A 215 2.87 -11.78 -17.81
CA LEU A 215 2.91 -12.77 -18.89
C LEU A 215 3.66 -14.04 -18.48
N TYR A 216 4.83 -13.90 -17.85
CA TYR A 216 5.61 -15.02 -17.33
C TYR A 216 4.81 -15.87 -16.34
N SER A 217 4.12 -15.24 -15.40
CA SER A 217 3.29 -15.92 -14.41
C SER A 217 2.09 -16.65 -15.03
N THR A 218 1.46 -16.06 -16.05
CA THR A 218 0.37 -16.72 -16.81
C THR A 218 0.89 -17.98 -17.49
N VAL A 219 2.05 -17.90 -18.13
CA VAL A 219 2.69 -19.03 -18.81
C VAL A 219 3.09 -20.12 -17.80
N VAL A 220 3.76 -19.75 -16.71
CA VAL A 220 4.17 -20.70 -15.66
C VAL A 220 2.97 -21.38 -15.01
N LEU A 221 1.94 -20.63 -14.62
CA LEU A 221 0.78 -21.19 -13.92
C LEU A 221 -0.15 -21.99 -14.85
N SER A 222 -0.33 -21.59 -16.11
CA SER A 222 -1.09 -22.38 -17.09
C SER A 222 -0.37 -23.67 -17.49
N GLY A 223 0.95 -23.72 -17.38
CA GLY A 223 1.77 -24.89 -17.65
C GLY A 223 1.75 -25.96 -16.55
N LEU A 224 1.10 -25.70 -15.41
CA LEU A 224 0.97 -26.65 -14.30
C LEU A 224 -0.10 -27.70 -14.62
N LEU A 225 0.32 -28.95 -14.84
CA LEU A 225 -0.58 -30.07 -15.12
C LEU A 225 -0.93 -30.88 -13.86
N PHE A 226 -1.92 -31.77 -14.01
CA PHE A 226 -2.35 -32.77 -13.02
C PHE A 226 -3.04 -32.25 -11.75
N PHE A 227 -3.43 -30.98 -11.71
CA PHE A 227 -4.28 -30.48 -10.63
C PHE A 227 -5.76 -30.77 -10.85
N SER A 228 -6.40 -31.33 -9.83
CA SER A 228 -7.86 -31.33 -9.74
C SER A 228 -8.37 -29.88 -9.69
N ILE A 229 -9.60 -29.66 -10.16
CA ILE A 229 -10.23 -28.33 -10.12
C ILE A 229 -10.30 -27.85 -8.66
N ARG A 230 -10.62 -28.74 -7.73
CA ARG A 230 -10.70 -28.44 -6.28
C ARG A 230 -9.37 -27.92 -5.73
N ASP A 231 -8.26 -28.56 -6.10
CA ASP A 231 -6.93 -28.17 -5.64
C ASP A 231 -6.54 -26.82 -6.24
N SER A 232 -6.80 -26.63 -7.55
CA SER A 232 -6.55 -25.36 -8.21
C SER A 232 -7.31 -24.20 -7.56
N LEU A 233 -8.60 -24.37 -7.27
CA LEU A 233 -9.41 -23.36 -6.57
C LEU A 233 -8.86 -23.06 -5.18
N THR A 234 -8.38 -24.08 -4.47
CA THR A 234 -7.77 -23.91 -3.14
C THR A 234 -6.48 -23.09 -3.23
N ILE A 235 -5.61 -23.38 -4.21
CA ILE A 235 -4.39 -22.62 -4.47
C ILE A 235 -4.71 -21.16 -4.81
N VAL A 236 -5.64 -20.92 -5.73
CA VAL A 236 -6.07 -19.57 -6.12
C VAL A 236 -6.63 -18.82 -4.92
N ALA A 237 -7.51 -19.45 -4.15
CA ALA A 237 -8.08 -18.84 -2.95
C ALA A 237 -6.99 -18.47 -1.93
N ARG A 238 -5.99 -19.33 -1.70
CA ARG A 238 -4.87 -19.03 -0.81
C ARG A 238 -4.04 -17.83 -1.29
N TYR A 239 -3.77 -17.71 -2.60
CA TYR A 239 -3.11 -16.52 -3.14
C TYR A 239 -3.96 -15.26 -2.97
N MET A 240 -5.27 -15.36 -3.25
CA MET A 240 -6.21 -14.24 -3.10
C MET A 240 -6.26 -13.74 -1.66
N VAL A 241 -6.30 -14.66 -0.69
CA VAL A 241 -6.28 -14.30 0.74
C VAL A 241 -5.00 -13.56 1.10
N SER A 242 -3.82 -14.04 0.67
CA SER A 242 -2.56 -13.33 0.91
C SER A 242 -2.59 -11.90 0.32
N VAL A 243 -3.04 -11.74 -0.92
CA VAL A 243 -3.13 -10.41 -1.58
C VAL A 243 -4.11 -9.49 -0.85
N ILE A 244 -5.28 -9.99 -0.46
CA ILE A 244 -6.29 -9.19 0.26
C ILE A 244 -5.76 -8.76 1.63
N VAL A 245 -5.11 -9.67 2.37
CA VAL A 245 -4.51 -9.35 3.67
C VAL A 245 -3.39 -8.32 3.50
N CYS A 246 -2.49 -8.49 2.53
CA CYS A 246 -1.45 -7.50 2.23
C CYS A 246 -2.05 -6.12 1.90
N ARG A 247 -3.12 -6.09 1.09
CA ARG A 247 -3.84 -4.86 0.75
C ARG A 247 -4.53 -4.22 1.95
N ALA A 248 -5.09 -5.02 2.86
CA ALA A 248 -5.69 -4.53 4.09
C ALA A 248 -4.63 -3.87 4.99
N VAL A 249 -3.48 -4.52 5.18
CA VAL A 249 -2.34 -3.96 5.94
C VAL A 249 -1.86 -2.65 5.29
N PHE A 250 -1.68 -2.64 3.98
CA PHE A 250 -1.30 -1.43 3.25
C PHE A 250 -2.34 -0.30 3.41
N ALA A 251 -3.63 -0.61 3.31
CA ALA A 251 -4.70 0.37 3.47
C ALA A 251 -4.69 1.02 4.86
N LEU A 252 -4.43 0.25 5.93
CA LEU A 252 -4.28 0.78 7.29
C LEU A 252 -3.11 1.77 7.38
N GLU A 253 -1.96 1.43 6.80
CA GLU A 253 -0.80 2.32 6.77
C GLU A 253 -1.06 3.60 5.98
N ARG A 254 -1.74 3.49 4.83
CA ARG A 254 -2.07 4.64 3.98
C ARG A 254 -3.03 5.60 4.67
N ILE A 255 -4.07 5.08 5.33
CA ILE A 255 -5.02 5.91 6.10
C ILE A 255 -4.29 6.65 7.22
N GLY A 256 -3.36 5.96 7.90
CA GLY A 256 -2.51 6.57 8.91
C GLY A 256 -1.63 7.70 8.35
N ALA A 257 -0.99 7.48 7.21
CA ALA A 257 -0.14 8.49 6.58
C ALA A 257 -0.93 9.70 6.06
N GLN A 258 -2.12 9.50 5.51
CA GLN A 258 -2.96 10.59 4.98
C GLN A 258 -3.48 11.51 6.08
N ALA A 259 -3.75 10.99 7.27
CA ALA A 259 -4.15 11.79 8.43
C ALA A 259 -3.09 12.83 8.85
N LEU A 260 -1.84 12.65 8.41
CA LEU A 260 -0.73 13.57 8.71
C LEU A 260 -0.47 14.59 7.59
N ILE A 261 -0.96 14.34 6.37
CA ILE A 261 -0.68 15.17 5.18
C ILE A 261 -1.75 16.25 4.98
N GLN A 262 -2.96 16.11 5.55
CA GLN A 262 -4.01 17.10 5.35
C GLN A 262 -3.65 18.45 6.00
N PRO A 263 -3.56 19.54 5.23
CA PRO A 263 -3.50 20.87 5.79
C PRO A 263 -4.83 21.15 6.48
N SER A 264 -4.78 21.60 7.73
CA SER A 264 -5.97 22.02 8.46
C SER A 264 -6.65 23.14 7.67
N SER A 265 -7.75 22.82 6.98
CA SER A 265 -8.65 23.80 6.38
C SER A 265 -9.59 24.41 7.44
N ALA A 266 -9.04 24.71 8.61
CA ALA A 266 -9.66 25.45 9.70
C ALA A 266 -8.51 26.25 10.32
N ILE A 267 -8.42 27.57 10.20
CA ILE A 267 -9.42 28.56 10.51
C ILE A 267 -9.14 29.74 9.56
N CYS A 268 -9.93 29.88 8.50
CA CYS A 268 -10.10 31.21 7.91
C CYS A 268 -11.06 31.95 8.83
N SER A 269 -10.55 32.44 9.96
CA SER A 269 -11.18 33.54 10.68
C SER A 269 -11.08 34.72 9.73
N ILE A 270 -12.18 35.01 9.05
CA ILE A 270 -12.36 36.25 8.32
C ILE A 270 -12.08 37.37 9.32
N PRO A 271 -11.03 38.20 9.15
CA PRO A 271 -10.97 39.43 9.91
C PRO A 271 -12.10 40.31 9.38
N THR A 272 -13.19 40.42 10.13
CA THR A 272 -14.15 41.52 9.95
C THR A 272 -13.45 42.80 10.38
N SER A 273 -12.64 43.39 9.50
CA SER A 273 -12.18 44.77 9.65
C SER A 273 -13.27 45.70 9.15
N THR A 274 -14.11 46.17 10.05
CA THR A 274 -14.82 47.44 9.87
C THR A 274 -13.79 48.56 10.01
N SER A 275 -13.36 49.17 8.90
CA SER A 275 -12.85 50.54 8.92
C SER A 275 -12.96 51.23 7.56
N ARG A 276 -13.69 52.35 7.60
CA ARG A 276 -13.70 53.46 6.63
C ARG A 276 -12.29 53.93 6.30
N GLY A 277 -12.08 54.34 5.05
CA GLY A 277 -10.98 55.24 4.66
C GLY A 277 -10.29 54.77 3.39
N GLY A 278 -10.31 55.60 2.34
CA GLY A 278 -9.97 55.25 0.96
C GLY A 278 -8.54 54.75 0.76
N GLY A 279 -8.43 53.69 -0.04
CA GLY A 279 -7.18 53.12 -0.51
C GLY A 279 -7.47 51.82 -1.27
N THR A 280 -7.50 51.89 -2.60
CA THR A 280 -7.83 50.76 -3.48
C THR A 280 -6.69 49.73 -3.47
N ILE A 281 -6.84 48.66 -2.69
CA ILE A 281 -6.02 47.44 -2.83
C ILE A 281 -6.84 46.43 -3.62
N VAL A 282 -6.40 46.09 -4.83
CA VAL A 282 -6.99 45.02 -5.63
C VAL A 282 -6.49 43.68 -5.08
N VAL A 283 -7.30 43.05 -4.23
CA VAL A 283 -7.11 41.67 -3.80
C VAL A 283 -7.76 40.75 -4.82
N VAL A 284 -6.96 40.02 -5.59
CA VAL A 284 -7.44 38.95 -6.48
C VAL A 284 -7.88 37.78 -5.61
N SER A 285 -9.17 37.73 -5.30
CA SER A 285 -9.80 36.59 -4.64
C SER A 285 -10.11 35.52 -5.67
N TYR A 286 -9.45 34.36 -5.56
CA TYR A 286 -9.88 33.15 -6.26
C TYR A 286 -11.18 32.65 -5.61
N THR A 287 -12.32 32.99 -6.21
CA THR A 287 -13.61 32.41 -5.85
C THR A 287 -13.62 30.93 -6.26
N GLN A 288 -13.43 30.04 -5.29
CA GLN A 288 -13.74 28.63 -5.46
C GLN A 288 -15.27 28.47 -5.65
N PRO A 289 -15.74 27.70 -6.65
CA PRO A 289 -17.17 27.55 -6.92
C PRO A 289 -17.90 26.87 -5.75
N SER A 290 -19.01 27.48 -5.34
CA SER A 290 -19.78 27.21 -4.11
C SER A 290 -20.56 25.89 -4.08
N SER A 291 -20.50 25.06 -5.13
CA SER A 291 -21.33 23.85 -5.24
C SER A 291 -20.85 22.63 -4.46
N TYR A 292 -19.69 22.67 -3.79
CA TYR A 292 -19.17 21.55 -2.98
C TYR A 292 -19.29 21.72 -1.46
N ARG A 293 -19.72 22.90 -0.97
CA ARG A 293 -19.65 23.24 0.46
C ARG A 293 -20.75 22.60 1.31
N THR A 294 -21.90 22.27 0.74
CA THR A 294 -23.06 21.73 1.49
C THR A 294 -23.06 20.21 1.64
N LYS A 295 -22.23 19.45 0.91
CA LYS A 295 -22.12 17.98 1.09
C LYS A 295 -21.02 17.52 2.04
N LEU A 296 -20.09 18.39 2.43
CA LEU A 296 -18.98 18.03 3.33
C LEU A 296 -19.29 18.32 4.81
N ALA A 297 -20.21 19.24 5.10
CA ALA A 297 -20.56 19.62 6.46
C ALA A 297 -21.41 18.55 7.19
N SER A 298 -22.23 17.78 6.47
CA SER A 298 -23.03 16.70 7.09
C SER A 298 -22.25 15.39 7.31
N ARG A 299 -21.06 15.23 6.71
CA ARG A 299 -20.26 13.99 6.83
C ARG A 299 -19.23 14.03 7.97
N HIS A 300 -19.01 15.21 8.56
CA HIS A 300 -17.98 15.42 9.58
C HIS A 300 -18.45 15.22 11.02
N GLN A 301 -19.76 15.08 11.26
CA GLN A 301 -20.30 14.93 12.62
C GLN A 301 -20.46 13.45 13.05
N ASP A 302 -20.57 12.51 12.12
CA ASP A 302 -20.69 11.07 12.43
C ASP A 302 -19.35 10.33 12.59
N THR A 303 -18.22 10.93 12.20
CA THR A 303 -16.92 10.22 12.17
C THR A 303 -16.04 10.42 13.41
N ARG A 304 -16.48 11.20 14.41
CA ARG A 304 -15.67 11.47 15.62
C ARG A 304 -15.75 10.41 16.72
N GLN A 305 -16.62 9.40 16.61
CA GLN A 305 -16.83 8.43 17.71
C GLN A 305 -16.52 6.96 17.38
N GLN A 306 -16.07 6.63 16.16
CA GLN A 306 -15.65 5.25 15.86
C GLN A 306 -14.15 5.07 16.10
N ALA A 307 -13.84 4.44 17.23
CA ALA A 307 -12.51 3.94 17.52
C ALA A 307 -12.04 2.95 16.42
N PRO A 308 -10.73 2.87 16.13
CA PRO A 308 -10.18 2.00 15.08
C PRO A 308 -10.23 0.46 15.31
N PRO A 309 -10.50 -0.14 16.49
CA PRO A 309 -10.45 -1.60 16.59
C PRO A 309 -11.58 -2.31 15.82
N LEU A 310 -12.67 -1.62 15.46
CA LEU A 310 -13.79 -2.22 14.70
C LEU A 310 -13.52 -2.34 13.20
N LEU A 311 -12.60 -1.55 12.64
CA LEU A 311 -12.27 -1.59 11.20
C LEU A 311 -11.47 -2.86 10.82
N LEU A 312 -10.69 -3.38 11.77
CA LEU A 312 -9.99 -4.66 11.65
C LEU A 312 -10.97 -5.85 11.63
N LEU A 313 -12.07 -5.77 12.40
CA LEU A 313 -13.14 -6.76 12.38
C LEU A 313 -13.99 -6.67 11.10
N ALA A 314 -14.29 -5.44 10.66
CA ALA A 314 -15.11 -5.18 9.46
C ALA A 314 -14.43 -5.58 8.15
N ALA A 315 -13.09 -5.51 8.06
CA ALA A 315 -12.34 -6.01 6.91
C ALA A 315 -12.19 -7.56 6.90
N ALA A 316 -12.24 -8.21 8.06
CA ALA A 316 -12.16 -9.67 8.18
C ALA A 316 -13.49 -10.39 7.86
N LEU A 317 -14.63 -9.72 8.10
CA LEU A 317 -15.98 -10.23 7.82
C LEU A 317 -16.26 -10.61 6.35
N PRO A 318 -15.96 -9.77 5.34
CA PRO A 318 -16.19 -10.14 3.95
C PRO A 318 -15.28 -11.29 3.50
N ILE A 319 -14.08 -11.43 4.07
CA ILE A 319 -13.13 -12.51 3.75
C ILE A 319 -13.63 -13.84 4.27
N LYS A 320 -14.12 -13.89 5.53
CA LYS A 320 -14.69 -15.11 6.11
C LYS A 320 -15.91 -15.60 5.32
N ASN A 321 -16.79 -14.69 4.92
CA ASN A 321 -18.00 -15.01 4.15
C ASN A 321 -17.68 -15.42 2.70
N MET A 322 -16.66 -14.80 2.07
CA MET A 322 -16.21 -15.16 0.73
C MET A 322 -15.53 -16.54 0.71
N ILE A 323 -14.68 -16.85 1.70
CA ILE A 323 -14.06 -18.17 1.85
C ILE A 323 -15.12 -19.23 2.14
N ALA A 324 -16.05 -18.97 3.07
CA ALA A 324 -17.16 -19.87 3.36
C ALA A 324 -18.06 -20.10 2.13
N GLY A 325 -18.32 -19.06 1.34
CA GLY A 325 -19.06 -19.14 0.08
C GLY A 325 -18.35 -19.97 -0.99
N LEU A 326 -17.03 -19.80 -1.14
CA LEU A 326 -16.22 -20.58 -2.09
C LEU A 326 -16.11 -22.05 -1.69
N ILE A 327 -15.93 -22.34 -0.40
CA ILE A 327 -15.92 -23.73 0.12
C ILE A 327 -17.28 -24.38 -0.11
N LYS A 328 -18.37 -23.69 0.24
CA LYS A 328 -19.73 -24.21 0.05
C LYS A 328 -20.07 -24.42 -1.43
N ALA A 329 -19.63 -23.53 -2.33
CA ALA A 329 -19.80 -23.70 -3.77
C ALA A 329 -19.00 -24.90 -4.31
N ALA A 330 -17.80 -25.15 -3.79
CA ALA A 330 -16.99 -26.29 -4.16
C ALA A 330 -17.59 -27.63 -3.67
N GLU A 331 -18.22 -27.66 -2.50
CA GLU A 331 -18.91 -28.84 -1.97
C GLU A 331 -20.17 -29.19 -2.77
N VAL A 332 -20.97 -28.18 -3.15
CA VAL A 332 -22.18 -28.40 -3.96
C VAL A 332 -21.85 -28.92 -5.37
N GLY A 333 -20.72 -28.48 -5.96
CA GLY A 333 -20.27 -28.99 -7.26
C GLY A 333 -19.75 -30.43 -7.24
N ALA A 334 -19.34 -30.95 -6.08
CA ALA A 334 -18.76 -32.30 -5.95
C ALA A 334 -19.79 -33.40 -5.69
N GLY A 335 -21.02 -33.05 -5.28
CA GLY A 335 -22.10 -34.01 -5.03
C GLY A 335 -23.01 -34.32 -6.22
N ALA A 336 -22.74 -33.71 -7.39
CA ALA A 336 -23.59 -33.79 -8.58
C ALA A 336 -22.98 -34.62 -9.73
N GLY A 337 -21.94 -35.42 -9.46
CA GLY A 337 -21.26 -36.26 -10.45
C GLY A 337 -21.09 -37.68 -9.97
#